data_AF-A0AAX2MEL5-F1
#
_entry.id   AF-A0AAX2MEL5-F1
#
_cell.length_a   1.000
_cell.length_b   1.000
_cell.length_c   1.000
_cell.angle_alpha   90.00
_cell.angle_beta   90.00
_cell.angle_gamma   90.00
#
_symmetry.space_group_name_H-M   'P 1'
#
loop_
_entity.id
_entity.type
_entity.pdbx_description
1 polymer ?
#
loop_
_entity_poly.entity_id
_entity_poly.type
_entity_poly.pdbx_seq_one_letter_code
_entity_poly.pdbx_strand_id
1 'polypeptide(L)'
;MRKRIISLALLMGLAFPAFSDELTVKPDAPSRYTVTRGDTLWSIAGRYLQSPWRWPELWRMNRDQVRNPHWIYPGNVLVLDYVNGRPRLRLAGDVQREVKLSPRIRPEEQDRAIASIPADAIEPFLARPLVIDPVQFATGPRLVAGPDERISITQGDRVYASGVTEKGSWQAYRLGKQLVDPDSKEVLGSKPYMVAIWR
;
A
#
# COMPACT_ATOMS: atom_id res chain seq x y z
N MET A 1 -17.15 -63.22 64.14
CA MET A 1 -17.14 -61.92 63.43
C MET A 1 -15.81 -61.75 62.69
N ARG A 2 -15.74 -62.09 61.39
CA ARG A 2 -14.54 -62.08 60.52
C ARG A 2 -14.86 -61.33 59.21
N LYS A 3 -14.85 -59.99 59.19
CA LYS A 3 -15.13 -59.21 57.96
C LYS A 3 -14.40 -57.86 57.84
N ARG A 4 -13.27 -57.63 58.54
CA ARG A 4 -12.55 -56.33 58.48
C ARG A 4 -11.14 -56.38 57.87
N ILE A 5 -10.61 -57.55 57.54
CA ILE A 5 -9.21 -57.71 57.07
C ILE A 5 -9.10 -57.63 55.53
N ILE A 6 -10.20 -57.84 54.80
CA ILE A 6 -10.18 -57.86 53.32
C ILE A 6 -10.07 -56.44 52.72
N SER A 7 -10.46 -55.41 53.47
CA SER A 7 -10.46 -54.01 52.98
C SER A 7 -9.05 -53.38 52.93
N LEU A 8 -8.08 -53.89 53.68
CA LEU A 8 -6.72 -53.31 53.71
C LEU A 8 -5.80 -53.90 52.63
N ALA A 9 -6.10 -55.10 52.11
CA ALA A 9 -5.32 -55.73 51.05
C ALA A 9 -5.68 -55.23 49.63
N LEU A 10 -6.85 -54.61 49.46
CA LEU A 10 -7.29 -54.09 48.15
C LEU A 10 -6.74 -52.68 47.86
N LEU A 11 -6.28 -51.93 48.87
CA LEU A 11 -5.76 -50.57 48.68
C LEU A 11 -4.27 -50.53 48.26
N MET A 12 -3.57 -51.66 48.25
CA MET A 12 -2.12 -51.74 47.99
C MET A 12 -1.77 -52.25 46.57
N GLY A 13 -2.78 -52.53 45.73
CA GLY A 13 -2.61 -53.06 44.37
C GLY A 13 -2.61 -52.02 43.24
N LEU A 14 -2.65 -50.72 43.55
CA LEU A 14 -2.75 -49.63 42.57
C LEU A 14 -1.59 -48.62 42.68
N ALA A 15 -0.41 -49.09 43.07
CA ALA A 15 0.82 -48.31 42.92
C ALA A 15 1.49 -48.67 41.58
N PHE A 16 0.97 -48.14 40.48
CA PHE A 16 1.76 -48.08 39.25
C PHE A 16 2.97 -47.19 39.51
N PRO A 17 4.22 -47.66 39.31
CA PRO A 17 5.35 -46.75 39.32
C PRO A 17 5.13 -45.72 38.22
N ALA A 18 5.03 -44.45 38.60
CA ALA A 18 5.07 -43.36 37.65
C ALA A 18 6.49 -43.36 37.05
N PHE A 19 6.64 -43.85 35.82
CA PHE A 19 7.87 -43.68 35.06
C PHE A 19 8.06 -42.19 34.81
N SER A 20 8.91 -41.56 35.64
CA SER A 20 9.44 -40.24 35.35
C SER A 20 10.52 -40.42 34.29
N ASP A 21 10.10 -40.50 33.02
CA ASP A 21 11.01 -40.49 31.88
C ASP A 21 11.73 -39.13 31.87
N GLU A 22 13.06 -39.11 31.85
CA GLU A 22 13.86 -37.87 31.88
C GLU A 22 13.86 -37.24 30.48
N LEU A 23 13.93 -35.90 30.36
CA LEU A 23 13.98 -35.24 29.05
C LEU A 23 15.32 -35.55 28.37
N THR A 24 15.34 -36.55 27.49
CA THR A 24 16.54 -36.94 26.74
C THR A 24 16.74 -36.05 25.52
N VAL A 25 17.84 -35.30 25.52
CA VAL A 25 18.29 -34.49 24.39
C VAL A 25 18.96 -35.40 23.35
N LYS A 26 18.73 -35.13 22.07
CA LYS A 26 19.45 -35.80 20.99
C LYS A 26 20.94 -35.46 21.02
N PRO A 27 21.85 -36.40 20.74
CA PRO A 27 23.28 -36.13 20.68
C PRO A 27 23.65 -35.13 19.56
N ASP A 28 22.82 -35.03 18.52
CA ASP A 28 22.96 -34.10 17.38
C ASP A 28 22.15 -32.80 17.56
N ALA A 29 21.69 -32.50 18.78
CA ALA A 29 20.91 -31.29 19.01
C ALA A 29 21.81 -30.03 18.88
N PRO A 30 21.44 -29.05 18.03
CA PRO A 30 22.26 -27.86 17.83
C PRO A 30 22.21 -26.97 19.07
N SER A 31 23.36 -26.52 19.56
CA SER A 31 23.42 -25.60 20.73
C SER A 31 22.66 -24.29 20.51
N ARG A 32 22.52 -23.85 19.24
CA ARG A 32 21.80 -22.64 18.83
C ARG A 32 21.00 -22.88 17.55
N TYR A 33 19.74 -22.42 17.52
CA TYR A 33 18.87 -22.49 16.35
C TYR A 33 18.16 -21.17 16.07
N THR A 34 18.14 -20.73 14.82
CA THR A 34 17.38 -19.56 14.39
C THR A 34 16.05 -20.01 13.82
N VAL A 35 14.95 -19.56 14.41
CA VAL A 35 13.58 -19.87 14.00
C VAL A 35 13.33 -19.31 12.61
N THR A 36 12.80 -20.15 11.72
CA THR A 36 12.43 -19.78 10.36
C THR A 36 10.91 -19.65 10.22
N ARG A 37 10.44 -19.02 9.13
CA ARG A 37 9.01 -18.90 8.86
C ARG A 37 8.40 -20.29 8.63
N GLY A 38 7.43 -20.67 9.46
CA GLY A 38 6.77 -21.98 9.42
C GLY A 38 7.20 -22.94 10.52
N ASP A 39 8.22 -22.60 11.31
CA ASP A 39 8.58 -23.39 12.48
C ASP A 39 7.55 -23.26 13.60
N THR A 40 7.35 -24.35 14.34
CA THR A 40 6.50 -24.42 15.54
C THR A 40 7.33 -24.94 16.70
N LEU A 41 6.90 -24.70 17.95
CA LEU A 41 7.60 -25.29 19.10
C LEU A 41 7.66 -26.81 19.02
N TRP A 42 6.66 -27.45 18.43
CA TRP A 42 6.64 -28.88 18.20
C TRP A 42 7.73 -29.32 17.20
N SER A 43 7.84 -28.64 16.05
CA SER A 43 8.87 -28.97 15.05
C SER A 43 10.28 -28.73 15.57
N ILE A 44 10.46 -27.69 16.39
CA ILE A 44 11.73 -27.38 17.04
C ILE A 44 12.04 -28.43 18.11
N ALA A 45 11.08 -28.78 18.97
CA ALA A 45 11.27 -29.81 19.98
C ALA A 45 11.69 -31.16 19.37
N GLY A 46 11.19 -31.52 18.19
CA GLY A 46 11.63 -32.72 17.49
C GLY A 46 13.10 -32.70 17.02
N ARG A 47 13.71 -31.52 16.90
CA ARG A 47 15.15 -31.37 16.61
C ARG A 47 16.00 -31.51 17.87
N TYR A 48 15.49 -31.07 19.02
CA TYR A 48 16.23 -31.04 20.29
C TYR A 48 16.05 -32.30 21.14
N LEU A 49 14.84 -32.86 21.17
CA LEU A 49 14.47 -33.98 22.02
C LEU A 49 14.36 -35.27 21.23
N GLN A 50 14.69 -36.39 21.87
CA GLN A 50 14.42 -37.72 21.32
C GLN A 50 12.91 -37.98 21.15
N SER A 51 12.11 -37.38 22.03
CA SER A 51 10.66 -37.53 22.12
C SER A 51 9.95 -36.19 21.86
N PRO A 52 9.56 -35.88 20.60
CA PRO A 52 9.02 -34.57 20.22
C PRO A 52 7.72 -34.19 20.95
N TRP A 53 6.90 -35.17 21.34
CA TRP A 53 5.63 -34.94 22.05
C TRP A 53 5.81 -34.38 23.47
N ARG A 54 7.03 -34.42 24.03
CA ARG A 54 7.37 -33.87 25.35
C ARG A 54 7.72 -32.38 25.32
N TRP A 55 7.49 -31.72 24.18
CA TRP A 55 7.63 -30.27 24.04
C TRP A 55 6.91 -29.44 25.12
N PRO A 56 5.74 -29.83 25.71
CA PRO A 56 5.10 -29.03 26.76
C PRO A 56 5.94 -29.02 28.05
N GLU A 57 6.66 -30.11 28.34
CA GLU A 57 7.55 -30.20 29.51
C GLU A 57 8.78 -29.32 29.34
N LEU A 58 9.38 -29.33 28.15
CA LEU A 58 10.47 -28.43 27.77
C LEU A 58 10.04 -26.96 27.86
N TRP A 59 8.83 -26.65 27.37
CA TRP A 59 8.27 -25.30 27.41
C TRP A 59 7.91 -24.85 28.83
N ARG A 60 7.37 -25.74 29.68
CA ARG A 60 7.00 -25.43 31.06
C ARG A 60 8.20 -24.91 31.88
N MET A 61 9.41 -25.37 31.58
CA MET A 61 10.64 -24.87 32.22
C MET A 61 11.05 -23.46 31.77
N ASN A 62 10.52 -22.98 30.64
CA ASN A 62 10.86 -21.70 30.00
C ASN A 62 9.65 -20.76 29.90
N ARG A 63 8.55 -21.08 30.62
CA ARG A 63 7.30 -20.31 30.62
C ARG A 63 7.52 -18.84 31.01
N ASP A 64 8.50 -18.57 31.87
CA ASP A 64 8.84 -17.21 32.31
C ASP A 64 9.39 -16.35 31.16
N GLN A 65 10.02 -16.98 30.17
CA GLN A 65 10.62 -16.29 29.02
C GLN A 65 9.71 -16.31 27.79
N VAL A 66 8.89 -17.36 27.64
CA VAL A 66 7.93 -17.53 26.55
C VAL A 66 6.53 -17.62 27.15
N ARG A 67 5.89 -16.46 27.39
CA ARG A 67 4.58 -16.36 28.05
C ARG A 67 3.47 -17.12 27.32
N ASN A 68 3.57 -17.25 25.99
CA ASN A 68 2.64 -18.00 25.16
C ASN A 68 3.42 -18.97 24.26
N PRO A 69 3.14 -20.30 24.30
CA PRO A 69 3.87 -21.27 23.48
C PRO A 69 3.74 -21.03 21.97
N HIS A 70 2.71 -20.29 21.52
CA HIS A 70 2.52 -20.00 20.10
C HIS A 70 3.29 -18.77 19.61
N TRP A 71 3.96 -18.02 20.48
CA TRP A 71 4.67 -16.79 20.11
C TRP A 71 6.16 -17.04 19.88
N ILE A 72 6.48 -17.84 18.86
CA ILE A 72 7.83 -17.88 18.30
C ILE A 72 7.83 -17.15 16.95
N TYR A 73 8.74 -16.20 16.79
CA TYR A 73 8.81 -15.39 15.58
C TYR A 73 10.03 -15.76 14.73
N PRO A 74 9.92 -15.68 13.40
CA PRO A 74 11.08 -15.84 12.52
C PRO A 74 12.21 -14.89 12.92
N GLY A 75 13.44 -15.39 12.99
CA GLY A 75 14.62 -14.64 13.46
C GLY A 75 14.86 -14.71 14.96
N ASN A 76 13.96 -15.30 15.74
CA ASN A 76 14.24 -15.64 17.14
C ASN A 76 15.34 -16.70 17.19
N VAL A 77 16.29 -16.53 18.11
CA VAL A 77 17.38 -17.49 18.28
C VAL A 77 17.16 -18.24 19.58
N LEU A 78 17.00 -19.56 19.49
CA LEU A 78 16.84 -20.47 20.60
C LEU A 78 18.19 -21.08 20.97
N VAL A 79 18.45 -21.21 22.25
CA VAL A 79 19.70 -21.76 22.80
C VAL A 79 19.32 -22.86 23.77
N LEU A 80 19.95 -24.02 23.61
CA LEU A 80 19.86 -25.10 24.57
C LEU A 80 20.83 -24.83 25.72
N ASP A 81 20.30 -24.78 26.93
CA ASP A 81 21.02 -24.52 28.16
C ASP A 81 20.76 -25.67 29.16
N TYR A 82 21.70 -25.91 30.07
CA TYR A 82 21.59 -26.95 31.09
C TYR A 82 21.60 -26.32 32.48
N VAL A 83 20.43 -26.29 33.13
CA VAL A 83 20.29 -25.75 34.48
C VAL A 83 20.06 -26.90 35.44
N ASN A 84 20.98 -27.08 36.40
CA ASN A 84 20.96 -28.20 37.36
C ASN A 84 20.86 -29.58 36.66
N GLY A 85 21.62 -29.76 35.57
CA GLY A 85 21.64 -31.00 34.78
C GLY A 85 20.43 -31.24 33.88
N ARG A 86 19.41 -30.36 33.90
CA ARG A 86 18.20 -30.50 33.06
C ARG A 86 18.27 -29.60 31.82
N PRO A 87 17.91 -30.12 30.64
CA PRO A 87 17.91 -29.33 29.41
C PRO A 87 16.76 -28.32 29.39
N ARG A 88 17.05 -27.08 29.00
CA ARG A 88 16.11 -25.97 28.87
C ARG A 88 16.36 -25.22 27.56
N LEU A 89 15.29 -24.77 26.91
CA LEU A 89 15.37 -24.02 25.66
C LEU A 89 15.02 -22.55 25.91
N ARG A 90 16.03 -21.68 25.84
CA ARG A 90 15.91 -20.24 26.10
C ARG A 90 15.98 -19.42 24.82
N LEU A 91 15.20 -18.34 24.74
CA LEU A 91 15.39 -17.31 23.72
C LEU A 91 16.65 -16.49 24.03
N ALA A 92 17.59 -16.44 23.09
CA ALA A 92 18.80 -15.62 23.17
C ALA A 92 18.53 -14.09 23.12
N GLY A 93 17.27 -13.66 23.16
CA GLY A 93 16.84 -12.27 23.17
C GLY A 93 16.93 -11.60 24.54
N ASP A 94 17.09 -12.38 25.61
CA ASP A 94 17.18 -11.86 26.99
C ASP A 94 18.61 -11.39 27.37
N VAL A 95 19.57 -11.54 26.46
CA VAL A 95 20.78 -10.72 26.51
C VAL A 95 20.37 -9.41 25.88
N GLN A 96 20.27 -8.35 26.67
CA GLN A 96 19.99 -6.98 26.24
C GLN A 96 20.84 -6.66 24.99
N ARG A 97 20.26 -6.90 23.81
CA ARG A 97 20.84 -6.40 22.58
C ARG A 97 20.48 -4.94 22.60
N GLU A 98 21.46 -4.10 22.92
CA GLU A 98 21.43 -2.70 22.57
C GLU A 98 21.31 -2.63 21.04
N VAL A 99 20.06 -2.62 20.56
CA VAL A 99 19.78 -2.45 19.14
C VAL A 99 20.06 -0.99 18.86
N LYS A 100 21.28 -0.70 18.38
CA LYS A 100 21.63 0.61 17.86
C LYS A 100 20.69 0.92 16.69
N LEU A 101 19.61 1.64 16.99
CA LEU A 101 18.67 2.16 16.00
C LEU A 101 19.39 3.25 15.22
N SER A 102 20.00 2.88 14.10
CA SER A 102 20.41 3.84 13.09
C SER A 102 19.29 3.99 12.05
N PRO A 103 19.02 5.22 11.56
CA PRO A 103 18.16 5.41 10.41
C PRO A 103 18.69 4.53 9.26
N ARG A 104 17.85 3.63 8.76
CA ARG A 104 18.15 2.87 7.54
C ARG A 104 17.26 3.42 6.45
N ILE A 105 17.87 3.93 5.39
CA ILE A 105 17.18 4.28 4.16
C ILE A 105 16.70 2.96 3.57
N ARG A 106 15.39 2.76 3.51
CA ARG A 106 14.77 1.75 2.64
C ARG A 106 14.49 2.44 1.31
N PRO A 107 15.26 2.16 0.25
CA PRO A 107 14.81 2.50 -1.10
C PRO A 107 13.63 1.59 -1.40
N GLU A 108 12.42 2.12 -1.26
CA GLU A 108 11.29 1.56 -2.00
C GLU A 108 11.44 2.08 -3.43
N GLU A 109 11.72 1.18 -4.38
CA GLU A 109 11.55 1.50 -5.79
C GLU A 109 10.07 1.80 -5.98
N GLN A 110 9.76 3.09 -5.99
CA GLN A 110 8.43 3.57 -6.26
C GLN A 110 8.24 3.41 -7.77
N ASP A 111 7.95 2.18 -8.20
CA ASP A 111 7.68 1.78 -9.59
C ASP A 111 6.38 2.39 -10.14
N ARG A 112 5.86 3.42 -9.45
CA ARG A 112 4.75 4.24 -9.89
C ARG A 112 5.30 5.24 -10.89
N ALA A 113 5.18 4.88 -12.17
CA ALA A 113 5.22 5.86 -13.25
C ALA A 113 4.38 7.08 -12.84
N ILE A 114 4.92 8.27 -13.07
CA ILE A 114 4.19 9.52 -12.88
C ILE A 114 2.93 9.40 -13.74
N ALA A 115 1.75 9.47 -13.10
CA ALA A 115 0.49 9.40 -13.82
C ALA A 115 0.45 10.55 -14.82
N SER A 116 0.13 10.25 -16.08
CA SER A 116 -0.09 11.30 -17.08
C SER A 116 -1.19 12.22 -16.59
N ILE A 117 -0.98 13.53 -16.70
CA ILE A 117 -1.99 14.52 -16.34
C ILE A 117 -3.22 14.26 -17.23
N PRO A 118 -4.42 14.06 -16.66
CA PRO A 118 -5.59 13.75 -17.45
C PRO A 118 -6.02 14.99 -18.25
N ALA A 119 -6.57 14.77 -19.45
CA ALA A 119 -6.81 15.84 -20.42
C ALA A 119 -7.81 16.89 -19.92
N ASP A 120 -8.83 16.47 -19.18
CA ASP A 120 -9.82 17.31 -18.52
C ASP A 120 -9.20 18.28 -17.50
N ALA A 121 -8.13 17.87 -16.80
CA ALA A 121 -7.42 18.73 -15.86
C ALA A 121 -6.61 19.85 -16.55
N ILE A 122 -6.23 19.67 -17.83
CA ILE A 122 -5.48 20.69 -18.60
C ILE A 122 -6.38 21.53 -19.51
N GLU A 123 -7.59 21.06 -19.87
CA GLU A 123 -8.50 21.76 -20.79
C GLU A 123 -8.72 23.25 -20.46
N PRO A 124 -8.98 23.66 -19.19
CA PRO A 124 -9.17 25.08 -18.85
C PRO A 124 -7.93 25.95 -19.05
N PHE A 125 -6.74 25.34 -19.01
CA PHE A 125 -5.44 26.02 -19.14
C PHE A 125 -4.90 25.98 -20.57
N LEU A 126 -5.44 25.11 -21.41
CA LEU A 126 -5.17 25.10 -22.84
C LEU A 126 -5.82 26.33 -23.46
N ALA A 127 -5.05 27.41 -23.57
CA ALA A 127 -5.35 28.45 -24.53
C ALA A 127 -5.48 27.77 -25.90
N ARG A 128 -6.63 27.89 -26.56
CA ARG A 128 -6.78 27.51 -27.96
C ARG A 128 -6.41 28.74 -28.79
N PRO A 129 -5.12 28.94 -29.15
CA PRO A 129 -4.74 30.09 -29.95
C PRO A 129 -5.36 29.94 -31.33
N LEU A 130 -6.47 30.63 -31.57
CA LEU A 130 -6.98 30.84 -32.90
C LEU A 130 -6.25 32.04 -33.48
N VAL A 131 -5.60 31.89 -34.62
CA VAL A 131 -5.07 33.02 -35.40
C VAL A 131 -5.89 33.07 -36.67
N ILE A 132 -6.47 34.23 -36.95
CA ILE A 132 -7.31 34.43 -38.14
C ILE A 132 -6.58 35.39 -39.08
N ASP A 133 -6.54 35.02 -40.36
CA ASP A 133 -6.09 35.89 -41.44
C ASP A 133 -7.10 37.05 -41.62
N PRO A 134 -6.67 38.32 -41.53
CA PRO A 134 -7.52 39.48 -41.72
C PRO A 134 -8.30 39.48 -43.06
N VAL A 135 -7.70 38.95 -44.13
CA VAL A 135 -8.32 38.91 -45.47
C VAL A 135 -9.47 37.92 -45.49
N GLN A 136 -9.27 36.73 -44.94
CA GLN A 136 -10.33 35.71 -44.84
C GLN A 136 -11.44 36.15 -43.87
N PHE A 137 -11.10 36.83 -42.78
CA PHE A 137 -12.10 37.40 -41.87
C PHE A 137 -12.95 38.46 -42.56
N ALA A 138 -12.36 39.29 -43.42
CA ALA A 138 -13.08 40.33 -44.14
C ALA A 138 -14.09 39.74 -45.15
N THR A 139 -13.77 38.65 -45.83
CA THR A 139 -14.69 38.04 -46.81
C THR A 139 -15.65 37.02 -46.20
N GLY A 140 -15.41 36.60 -44.96
CA GLY A 140 -16.21 35.59 -44.27
C GLY A 140 -17.61 36.05 -43.80
N PRO A 141 -18.38 35.13 -43.19
CA PRO A 141 -19.72 35.40 -42.67
C PRO A 141 -19.72 36.50 -41.61
N ARG A 142 -20.76 37.34 -41.59
CA ARG A 142 -20.85 38.49 -40.68
C ARG A 142 -22.21 38.57 -40.01
N LEU A 143 -22.23 39.01 -38.75
CA LEU A 143 -23.45 39.41 -38.06
C LEU A 143 -23.94 40.74 -38.64
N VAL A 144 -25.19 40.78 -39.10
CA VAL A 144 -25.79 41.96 -39.76
C VAL A 144 -26.79 42.68 -38.87
N ALA A 145 -27.48 41.96 -37.98
CA ALA A 145 -28.44 42.54 -37.05
C ALA A 145 -28.51 41.73 -35.74
N GLY A 146 -28.72 42.44 -34.64
CA GLY A 146 -29.05 41.88 -33.34
C GLY A 146 -30.46 42.30 -32.90
N PRO A 147 -30.83 42.08 -31.63
CA PRO A 147 -32.08 42.58 -31.08
C PRO A 147 -32.18 44.10 -31.24
N ASP A 148 -33.38 44.59 -31.56
CA ASP A 148 -33.64 46.02 -31.72
C ASP A 148 -33.23 46.80 -30.45
N GLU A 149 -32.63 47.96 -30.66
CA GLU A 149 -32.24 48.94 -29.63
C GLU A 149 -31.20 48.49 -28.59
N ARG A 150 -30.51 47.35 -28.78
CA ARG A 150 -29.49 46.87 -27.82
C ARG A 150 -28.13 46.64 -28.47
N ILE A 151 -27.09 47.21 -27.86
CA ILE A 151 -25.68 47.00 -28.23
C ILE A 151 -25.09 45.72 -27.62
N SER A 152 -25.78 45.12 -26.64
CA SER A 152 -25.37 43.90 -25.94
C SER A 152 -26.28 42.74 -26.31
N ILE A 153 -25.68 41.63 -26.73
CA ILE A 153 -26.39 40.41 -27.06
C ILE A 153 -26.15 39.39 -25.95
N THR A 154 -27.22 38.80 -25.43
CA THR A 154 -27.21 37.84 -24.32
C THR A 154 -27.70 36.48 -24.79
N GLN A 155 -27.50 35.46 -23.96
CA GLN A 155 -28.04 34.12 -24.20
C GLN A 155 -29.57 34.18 -24.39
N GLY A 156 -30.06 33.68 -25.53
CA GLY A 156 -31.49 33.64 -25.88
C GLY A 156 -31.95 34.73 -26.85
N ASP A 157 -31.13 35.75 -27.10
CA ASP A 157 -31.42 36.78 -28.10
C ASP A 157 -31.41 36.21 -29.52
N ARG A 158 -32.15 36.80 -30.46
CA ARG A 158 -32.07 36.40 -31.88
C ARG A 158 -31.13 37.33 -32.62
N VAL A 159 -30.19 36.75 -33.37
CA VAL A 159 -29.27 37.49 -34.25
C VAL A 159 -29.38 36.99 -35.68
N TYR A 160 -29.06 37.88 -36.61
CA TYR A 160 -29.08 37.58 -38.04
C TYR A 160 -27.65 37.68 -38.58
N ALA A 161 -27.26 36.66 -39.35
CA ALA A 161 -25.96 36.55 -39.98
C ALA A 161 -26.12 36.44 -41.50
N SER A 162 -25.17 37.03 -42.24
CA SER A 162 -25.05 36.89 -43.68
C SER A 162 -23.85 36.01 -44.03
N GLY A 163 -23.97 35.21 -45.09
CA GLY A 163 -22.91 34.30 -45.56
C GLY A 163 -22.82 32.96 -44.82
N VAL A 164 -23.78 32.63 -43.95
CA VAL A 164 -23.84 31.33 -43.28
C VAL A 164 -24.70 30.37 -44.09
N THR A 165 -24.07 29.36 -44.69
CA THR A 165 -24.73 28.37 -45.56
C THR A 165 -25.07 27.05 -44.87
N GLU A 166 -24.36 26.73 -43.78
CA GLU A 166 -24.51 25.44 -43.08
C GLU A 166 -25.31 25.59 -41.78
N LYS A 167 -26.06 24.54 -41.43
CA LYS A 167 -26.76 24.46 -40.14
C LYS A 167 -25.80 23.91 -39.08
N GLY A 168 -25.76 24.52 -37.90
CA GLY A 168 -24.88 24.06 -36.83
C GLY A 168 -24.66 25.14 -35.77
N SER A 169 -23.73 24.85 -34.86
CA SER A 169 -23.31 25.81 -33.86
C SER A 169 -22.16 26.68 -34.37
N TRP A 170 -22.31 27.99 -34.23
CA TRP A 170 -21.40 29.00 -34.75
C TRP A 170 -20.79 29.81 -33.61
N GLN A 171 -19.50 30.14 -33.73
CA GLN A 171 -18.80 31.01 -32.78
C GLN A 171 -18.53 32.36 -33.46
N ALA A 172 -18.95 33.43 -32.82
CA ALA A 172 -18.73 34.79 -33.32
C ALA A 172 -17.45 35.35 -32.71
N TYR A 173 -16.56 35.82 -33.58
CA TYR A 173 -15.29 36.43 -33.19
C TYR A 173 -15.24 37.89 -33.63
N ARG A 174 -14.49 38.70 -32.89
CA ARG A 174 -14.08 40.04 -33.30
C ARG A 174 -12.56 40.08 -33.36
N LEU A 175 -12.01 40.65 -34.42
CA LEU A 175 -10.56 40.81 -34.60
C LEU A 175 -10.00 41.74 -33.53
N GLY A 176 -8.97 41.27 -32.83
CA GLY A 176 -8.19 42.07 -31.88
C GLY A 176 -6.92 42.65 -32.51
N LYS A 177 -5.90 42.83 -31.67
CA LYS A 177 -4.61 43.35 -32.10
C LYS A 177 -3.96 42.41 -33.11
N GLN A 178 -3.29 42.99 -34.11
CA GLN A 178 -2.45 42.26 -35.03
C GLN A 178 -1.27 41.64 -34.27
N LEU A 179 -0.99 40.38 -34.58
CA LEU A 179 0.20 39.67 -34.18
C LEU A 179 1.28 40.02 -35.20
N VAL A 180 2.33 40.66 -34.72
CA VAL A 180 3.47 41.08 -35.53
C VAL A 180 4.69 40.34 -35.02
N ASP A 181 5.47 39.78 -35.93
CA ASP A 181 6.75 39.17 -35.62
C ASP A 181 7.70 40.24 -35.04
N PRO A 182 8.31 40.01 -33.85
CA PRO A 182 9.19 40.99 -33.23
C PRO A 182 10.44 41.29 -34.06
N ASP A 183 10.96 40.30 -34.79
CA ASP A 183 12.22 40.34 -35.53
C ASP A 183 11.98 40.79 -36.98
N SER A 184 11.04 40.15 -37.69
CA SER A 184 10.78 40.42 -39.12
C SER A 184 9.80 41.58 -39.38
N LYS A 185 9.03 42.00 -38.37
CA LYS A 185 7.91 42.97 -38.47
C LYS A 185 6.78 42.53 -39.41
N GLU A 186 6.75 41.27 -39.82
CA GLU A 186 5.66 40.73 -40.64
C GLU A 186 4.38 40.55 -39.82
N VAL A 187 3.22 40.79 -40.45
CA VAL A 187 1.92 40.59 -39.82
C VAL A 187 1.54 39.10 -39.95
N LEU A 188 1.62 38.37 -38.84
CA LEU A 188 1.32 36.94 -38.76
C LEU A 188 -0.19 36.65 -38.70
N GLY A 189 -1.00 37.67 -38.43
CA GLY A 189 -2.46 37.56 -38.34
C GLY A 189 -3.00 38.46 -37.25
N SER A 190 -4.22 38.18 -36.77
CA SER A 190 -4.81 38.90 -35.64
C SER A 190 -5.33 37.94 -34.60
N LYS A 191 -5.15 38.27 -33.32
CA LYS A 191 -5.71 37.49 -32.22
C LYS A 191 -7.21 37.81 -32.10
N PRO A 192 -8.11 36.87 -32.41
CA PRO A 192 -9.54 37.08 -32.23
C PRO A 192 -9.90 36.99 -30.75
N TYR A 193 -10.94 37.70 -30.37
CA TYR A 193 -11.65 37.47 -29.11
C TYR A 193 -13.05 36.98 -29.42
N MET A 194 -13.45 35.90 -28.75
CA MET A 194 -14.78 35.34 -28.88
C MET A 194 -15.78 36.28 -28.23
N VAL A 195 -16.87 36.58 -28.94
CA VAL A 195 -17.93 37.48 -28.48
C VAL A 195 -19.17 36.69 -28.08
N ALA A 196 -19.53 35.64 -28.82
CA ALA A 196 -20.72 34.84 -28.54
C ALA A 196 -20.66 33.45 -29.20
N ILE A 197 -21.48 32.52 -28.69
CA ILE A 197 -21.69 31.18 -29.26
C ILE A 197 -23.19 31.02 -29.57
N TRP A 198 -23.49 30.51 -30.76
CA TRP A 198 -24.84 30.36 -31.31
C TRP A 198 -25.08 28.92 -31.75
N ARG A 199 -26.34 28.48 -31.77
CA ARG A 199 -26.76 27.15 -32.23
C ARG A 199 -27.94 27.27 -33.19
#